data_AF-E3BGU7-F1
#
_entry.id   AF-E3BGU7-F1
#
_cell.length_a   1.000
_cell.length_b   1.000
_cell.length_c   1.000
_cell.angle_alpha   90.00
_cell.angle_beta   90.00
_cell.angle_gamma   90.00
#
_symmetry.space_group_name_H-M   'P 1'
#
loop_
_entity.id
_entity.type
_entity.pdbx_description
1 polymer ?
#
loop_
_entity_poly.entity_id
_entity_poly.type
_entity_poly.pdbx_seq_one_letter_code
_entity_poly.pdbx_strand_id
1 'polypeptide(L)' 'MILTELKQYIASKVCVSRKELAREFGLSEDGVDAMMSVWIKKGSISRLVDTDQRDRVKRVRYTLVADNAIALTVSM' A
#
# COMPACT_ATOMS: atom_id res chain seq x y z
N MET A 1 -16.45 6.66 -2.46
CA MET A 1 -16.37 5.20 -2.26
C MET A 1 -14.99 4.92 -1.72
N ILE A 2 -14.90 4.14 -0.64
CA ILE A 2 -13.69 4.01 0.18
C ILE A 2 -12.41 3.65 -0.61
N LEU A 3 -12.50 2.90 -1.71
CA LEU A 3 -11.36 2.57 -2.57
C LEU A 3 -10.73 3.78 -3.26
N THR A 4 -11.54 4.76 -3.67
CA THR A 4 -11.06 5.99 -4.33
C THR A 4 -10.44 6.92 -3.31
N GLU A 5 -11.02 7.03 -2.12
CA GLU A 5 -10.51 7.84 -1.01
C GLU A 5 -9.18 7.29 -0.49
N LEU A 6 -9.04 5.97 -0.33
CA LEU A 6 -7.76 5.33 0.00
C LEU A 6 -6.68 5.64 -1.04
N LYS A 7 -7.01 5.58 -2.34
CA LYS A 7 -6.08 5.91 -3.42
C LYS A 7 -5.69 7.40 -3.39
N GLN A 8 -6.64 8.30 -3.18
CA GLN A 8 -6.39 9.74 -3.07
C GLN A 8 -5.53 10.09 -1.85
N TYR A 9 -5.75 9.39 -0.73
CA TYR A 9 -4.92 9.55 0.46
C TYR A 9 -3.47 9.16 0.20
N ILE A 10 -3.25 8.02 -0.48
CA ILE A 10 -1.91 7.61 -0.94
C ILE A 10 -1.38 8.59 -1.98
N ALA A 11 -2.21 9.23 -2.81
CA ALA A 11 -1.76 10.25 -3.76
C ALA A 11 -1.25 11.53 -3.07
N SER A 12 -1.87 11.89 -1.95
CA SER A 12 -1.49 13.08 -1.17
C SER A 12 -0.19 12.90 -0.38
N LYS A 13 0.34 11.67 -0.29
CA LYS A 13 1.52 11.32 0.50
C LYS A 13 2.52 10.53 -0.35
N VAL A 14 3.81 10.77 -0.20
CA VAL A 14 4.82 10.03 -0.98
C VAL A 14 4.79 8.53 -0.68
N CYS A 15 4.50 8.13 0.56
CA CYS A 15 4.42 6.73 0.96
C CYS A 15 3.60 6.60 2.25
N VAL A 16 2.71 5.62 2.34
CA VAL A 16 1.81 5.45 3.50
C VAL A 16 1.89 4.02 4.02
N SER A 17 1.94 3.85 5.35
CA SER A 17 1.98 2.50 5.93
C SER A 17 0.59 1.85 6.00
N ARG A 18 0.54 0.52 5.95
CA ARG A 18 -0.69 -0.26 6.13
C ARG A 18 -1.39 0.06 7.46
N LYS A 19 -0.61 0.21 8.53
CA LYS A 19 -1.09 0.58 9.87
C LYS A 19 -1.74 1.97 9.91
N GLU A 20 -1.15 2.92 9.19
CA GLU A 20 -1.68 4.27 9.09
C GLU A 20 -3.00 4.28 8.33
N LEU A 21 -3.09 3.61 7.17
CA LEU A 21 -4.35 3.48 6.44
C LEU A 21 -5.43 2.78 7.27
N ALA A 22 -5.07 1.73 8.01
CA ALA A 22 -5.98 1.02 8.89
C ALA A 22 -6.57 1.95 9.96
N ARG A 23 -5.71 2.75 10.61
CA ARG A 23 -6.13 3.71 11.64
C ARG A 23 -7.00 4.83 11.08
N GLU A 24 -6.60 5.44 9.96
CA GLU A 24 -7.26 6.62 9.40
C GLU A 24 -8.64 6.30 8.81
N PHE A 25 -8.81 5.08 8.27
CA PHE A 25 -10.05 4.64 7.65
C PHE A 25 -10.87 3.66 8.52
N GLY A 26 -10.42 3.39 9.76
CA GLY A 26 -11.10 2.46 10.68
C GLY A 26 -11.18 1.02 10.15
N LEU A 27 -10.16 0.57 9.40
CA LEU A 27 -10.09 -0.75 8.78
C LEU A 27 -9.11 -1.66 9.54
N SER A 28 -9.29 -2.98 9.41
CA SER A 28 -8.22 -3.92 9.77
C SER A 28 -7.07 -3.81 8.76
N GLU A 29 -5.85 -4.16 9.18
CA GLU A 29 -4.69 -4.20 8.30
C GLU A 29 -4.91 -5.13 7.09
N ASP A 30 -5.54 -6.28 7.30
CA ASP A 30 -5.90 -7.21 6.22
C ASP A 30 -6.98 -6.64 5.31
N GLY A 31 -7.92 -5.86 5.86
CA GLY A 31 -8.90 -5.11 5.10
C GLY A 31 -8.25 -4.09 4.17
N VAL A 32 -7.23 -3.36 4.64
CA VAL A 32 -6.44 -2.45 3.80
C VAL A 32 -5.76 -3.21 2.66
N ASP A 33 -5.12 -4.35 2.95
CA ASP A 33 -4.48 -5.20 1.93
C ASP A 33 -5.49 -5.67 0.88
N ALA A 34 -6.67 -6.13 1.29
CA ALA A 34 -7.73 -6.55 0.39
C ALA A 34 -8.18 -5.40 -0.53
N MET A 35 -8.36 -4.21 0.03
CA MET A 35 -8.75 -3.01 -0.71
C MET A 35 -7.65 -2.56 -1.69
N MET A 36 -6.38 -2.59 -1.27
CA MET A 36 -5.26 -2.20 -2.13
C MET A 36 -4.97 -3.20 -3.25
N SER A 37 -5.34 -4.48 -3.08
CA SER A 37 -5.14 -5.52 -4.09
C SER A 37 -5.73 -5.17 -5.46
N VAL A 38 -6.84 -4.42 -5.50
CA VAL A 38 -7.48 -3.96 -6.73
C VAL A 38 -6.56 -3.02 -7.51
N TRP A 39 -5.93 -2.07 -6.83
CA TRP A 39 -5.05 -1.08 -7.46
C TRP A 39 -3.66 -1.62 -7.74
N ILE A 40 -3.17 -2.55 -6.92
CA ILE A 40 -1.93 -3.29 -7.16
C ILE A 40 -2.07 -4.12 -8.45
N LYS A 41 -3.16 -4.89 -8.61
CA LYS A 41 -3.43 -5.65 -9.84
C LYS A 41 -3.56 -4.77 -11.09
N LYS A 42 -4.01 -3.53 -10.92
CA LYS A 42 -4.09 -2.52 -12.00
C LYS A 42 -2.77 -1.79 -12.26
N GLY A 43 -1.71 -2.08 -11.49
CA GLY A 43 -0.42 -1.42 -11.62
C GLY A 43 -0.40 0.05 -11.15
N SER A 44 -1.44 0.54 -10.48
CA SER A 44 -1.50 1.94 -10.02
C SER A 44 -0.82 2.17 -8.67
N ILE A 45 -0.63 1.11 -7.88
CA ILE A 45 -0.04 1.16 -6.54
C ILE A 45 1.04 0.10 -6.43
N SER A 46 2.19 0.47 -5.86
CA SER A 46 3.25 -0.47 -5.48
C SER A 46 3.18 -0.77 -3.98
N ARG A 47 3.52 -2.01 -3.63
CA ARG A 47 3.59 -2.49 -2.24
C ARG A 47 5.06 -2.68 -1.86
N LEU A 48 5.50 -1.99 -0.82
CA LEU A 48 6.83 -2.13 -0.24
C LEU A 48 6.69 -2.95 1.04
N VAL A 49 7.43 -4.05 1.14
CA VAL A 49 7.41 -4.94 2.30
C VAL A 49 8.79 -4.92 2.94
N ASP A 50 8.88 -4.32 4.12
CA ASP A 50 10.10 -4.35 4.92
C ASP A 50 10.08 -5.63 5.76
N THR A 51 11.13 -6.43 5.63
CA THR A 51 11.36 -7.69 6.32
C THR A 51 12.53 -7.58 7.31
N ASP A 52 12.66 -8.53 8.23
CA ASP A 52 13.85 -8.67 9.05
C ASP A 52 14.79 -9.76 8.52
N GLN A 53 15.93 -9.97 9.19
CA GLN A 53 16.92 -11.00 8.84
C GLN A 53 16.38 -12.44 8.87
N ARG A 54 15.15 -12.65 9.32
CA ARG A 54 14.44 -13.94 9.35
C ARG A 54 13.23 -13.95 8.42
N ASP A 55 13.21 -13.04 7.43
CA ASP A 55 12.14 -12.85 6.45
C ASP A 55 10.77 -12.52 7.07
N ARG A 56 10.73 -12.00 8.30
CA ARG A 56 9.46 -11.62 8.94
C ARG A 56 9.07 -10.22 8.52
N VAL A 57 7.84 -10.07 8.05
CA VAL A 57 7.27 -8.76 7.69
C VAL A 57 7.23 -7.84 8.91
N LYS A 58 8.05 -6.80 8.89
CA LYS A 58 8.09 -5.73 9.90
C LYS A 58 7.12 -4.63 9.56
N ARG A 59 7.03 -4.27 8.28
CA ARG A 59 6.22 -3.13 7.82
C ARG A 59 5.77 -3.34 6.37
N VAL A 60 4.54 -2.93 6.10
CA VAL A 60 3.99 -2.86 4.74
C VAL A 60 3.67 -1.40 4.45
N ARG A 61 4.06 -0.92 3.28
CA ARG A 61 3.81 0.44 2.81
C ARG A 61 3.28 0.42 1.37
N TYR A 62 2.52 1.45 1.02
CA TYR A 62 1.99 1.65 -0.31
C TYR A 62 2.42 3.00 -0.85
N THR A 63 2.67 3.04 -2.15
CA THR A 63 2.97 4.26 -2.91
C THR A 63 2.22 4.21 -4.23
N LEU A 64 1.82 5.38 -4.74
CA LEU A 64 1.40 5.47 -6.13
C LEU A 64 2.56 5.11 -7.05
N VAL A 65 2.21 4.49 -8.17
CA VAL A 65 3.09 4.30 -9.31
C VAL A 65 2.97 5.57 -10.17
N ALA A 66 4.09 6.24 -10.41
CA ALA A 66 4.13 7.41 -11.28
C ALA A 66 3.75 7.03 -12.72
N ASP A 67 3.24 7.99 -13.50
CA ASP A 67 2.99 7.77 -14.92
C ASP A 67 4.28 7.30 -15.62
N ASN A 68 4.16 6.24 -16.40
CA ASN A 68 5.26 5.55 -17.09
C ASN A 68 6.23 4.73 -16.19
N ALA A 69 5.86 4.44 -14.94
CA ALA A 69 6.61 3.53 -14.06
C ALA A 69 5.99 2.12 -13.99
N ILE A 70 6.80 1.11 -13.69
CA ILE A 70 6.37 -0.28 -13.49
C ILE A 70 6.04 -0.49 -12.01
N ALA A 71 4.85 -1.05 -11.73
CA ALA A 71 4.50 -1.45 -10.37
C ALA A 71 5.38 -2.63 -9.91
N LEU A 72 6.08 -2.45 -8.80
CA LEU A 72 7.00 -3.46 -8.26
C LEU A 72 6.60 -3.79 -6.82
N THR A 73 6.68 -5.07 -6.46
CA THR A 73 6.68 -5.49 -5.06
C THR A 73 8.13 -5.71 -4.66
N VAL A 74 8.64 -4.89 -3.75
CA VAL A 74 10.01 -4.99 -3.23
C VAL A 74 9.94 -5.51 -1.80
N SER A 75 10.62 -6.62 -1.55
CA SER A 75 10.92 -7.13 -0.22
C SER A 75 12.36 -6.76 0.11
N MET A 76 12.59 -6.06 1.23
CA MET A 76 13.93 -5.62 1.67
C MET A 76 14.17 -5.95 3.13
#